data_AF-A0A4W5M2P3-F1
#
_entry.id   AF-A0A4W5M2P3-F1
#
_cell.length_a   1.000
_cell.length_b   1.000
_cell.length_c   1.000
_cell.angle_alpha   90.00
_cell.angle_beta   90.00
_cell.angle_gamma   90.00
#
_symmetry.space_group_name_H-M   'P 1'
#
loop_
_entity.id
_entity.type
_entity.pdbx_description
1 polymer ?
#
loop_
_entity_poly.entity_id
_entity_poly.type
_entity_poly.pdbx_seq_one_letter_code
_entity_poly.pdbx_strand_id
1 'polypeptide(L)'
;MTLGELLLHIKQTYNLEITGLFYGNAVLYDVGSNHTERLVKSVSDVVRLVTKIEVPQHLHMLEMFPSFAEDEDCETVPPIRYLFR
;
A
#
# COMPACT_ATOMS: atom_id res chain seq x y z
N MET A 1 -4.04 1.43 -11.17
CA MET A 1 -4.20 0.31 -10.23
C MET A 1 -4.86 0.84 -8.97
N THR A 2 -5.92 0.19 -8.52
CA THR A 2 -6.56 0.47 -7.24
C THR A 2 -5.77 -0.15 -6.08
N LEU A 3 -6.06 0.26 -4.85
CA LEU A 3 -5.46 -0.37 -3.68
C LEU A 3 -5.81 -1.87 -3.62
N GLY A 4 -7.05 -2.25 -3.89
CA GLY A 4 -7.47 -3.66 -3.92
C GLY A 4 -6.76 -4.47 -5.01
N GLU A 5 -6.59 -3.89 -6.20
CA GLU A 5 -5.81 -4.52 -7.28
C GLU A 5 -4.35 -4.72 -6.90
N LEU A 6 -3.73 -3.76 -6.18
CA LEU A 6 -2.36 -3.89 -5.69
C LEU A 6 -2.23 -5.05 -4.70
N LEU A 7 -3.11 -5.13 -3.71
CA LEU A 7 -3.11 -6.20 -2.71
C LEU A 7 -3.27 -7.57 -3.41
N LEU A 8 -4.23 -7.67 -4.32
CA LEU A 8 -4.47 -8.89 -5.09
C LEU A 8 -3.27 -9.26 -5.97
N HIS A 9 -2.64 -8.27 -6.62
CA HIS A 9 -1.47 -8.50 -7.45
C HIS A 9 -0.30 -9.09 -6.66
N ILE A 10 -0.04 -8.57 -5.45
CA ILE A 10 1.02 -9.10 -4.58
C ILE A 10 0.70 -10.54 -4.18
N LYS A 11 -0.54 -10.82 -3.79
CA LYS A 11 -0.97 -12.18 -3.44
C LYS A 11 -0.81 -13.15 -4.61
N GLN A 12 -1.26 -12.78 -5.81
CA GLN A 12 -1.22 -13.67 -6.96
C GLN A 12 0.20 -13.87 -7.52
N THR A 13 1.04 -12.83 -7.46
CA THR A 13 2.38 -12.86 -8.06
C THR A 13 3.41 -13.49 -7.14
N TYR A 14 3.34 -13.20 -5.84
CA TYR A 14 4.36 -13.58 -4.86
C TYR A 14 3.85 -14.56 -3.80
N ASN A 15 2.54 -14.87 -3.80
CA ASN A 15 1.90 -15.69 -2.78
C ASN A 15 2.07 -15.13 -1.35
N LEU A 16 2.10 -13.80 -1.22
CA LEU A 16 2.21 -13.10 0.06
C LEU A 16 0.91 -12.36 0.40
N GLU A 17 0.43 -12.52 1.63
CA GLU A 17 -0.75 -11.84 2.14
C GLU A 17 -0.37 -10.56 2.86
N ILE A 18 -0.73 -9.39 2.31
CA ILE A 18 -0.51 -8.11 3.00
C ILE A 18 -1.55 -7.96 4.11
N THR A 19 -1.09 -7.85 5.36
CA THR A 19 -1.94 -7.58 6.54
C THR A 19 -1.96 -6.10 6.91
N GLY A 20 -0.94 -5.34 6.49
CA GLY A 20 -0.82 -3.90 6.68
C GLY A 20 0.00 -3.25 5.57
N LEU A 21 -0.34 -2.03 5.17
CA LEU A 21 0.38 -1.27 4.16
C LEU A 21 0.51 0.19 4.58
N PHE A 22 1.74 0.70 4.58
CA PHE A 22 2.08 2.00 5.13
C PHE A 22 2.81 2.89 4.10
N TYR A 23 2.60 4.19 4.21
CA TYR A 23 3.37 5.21 3.48
C TYR A 23 3.92 6.22 4.49
N GLY A 24 5.21 6.12 4.80
CA GLY A 24 5.77 6.76 5.99
C GLY A 24 4.97 6.34 7.24
N ASN A 25 4.43 7.30 7.98
CA ASN A 25 3.62 7.05 9.19
C ASN A 25 2.12 6.85 8.89
N ALA A 26 1.69 6.93 7.62
CA ALA A 26 0.30 6.83 7.22
C ALA A 26 -0.12 5.38 6.93
N VAL A 27 -1.22 4.93 7.54
CA VAL A 27 -1.82 3.62 7.28
C VAL A 27 -2.72 3.69 6.04
N LEU A 28 -2.30 3.03 4.96
CA LEU A 28 -3.07 2.92 3.73
C LEU A 28 -4.12 1.80 3.83
N TYR A 29 -3.71 0.66 4.40
CA TYR A 29 -4.51 -0.54 4.60
C TYR A 29 -4.06 -1.27 5.87
N ASP A 30 -5.00 -1.87 6.59
CA ASP A 30 -4.75 -2.90 7.60
C ASP A 30 -5.96 -3.84 7.69
N VAL A 31 -5.72 -5.12 7.94
CA VAL A 31 -6.76 -6.18 7.96
C VAL A 31 -7.75 -6.03 9.12
N GLY A 32 -7.36 -5.32 10.19
CA GLY A 32 -8.19 -5.11 11.39
C GLY A 32 -9.19 -3.94 11.27
N SER A 33 -9.08 -3.13 10.22
CA SER A 33 -9.86 -1.91 10.06
C SER A 33 -10.75 -1.96 8.80
N ASN A 34 -11.89 -1.25 8.86
CA ASN A 34 -12.79 -1.17 7.71
C ASN A 34 -12.31 -0.13 6.68
N HIS A 35 -11.43 -0.55 5.75
CA HIS A 35 -10.91 0.29 4.66
C HIS A 35 -11.60 0.05 3.31
N THR A 36 -12.80 -0.52 3.30
CA THR A 36 -13.52 -0.93 2.08
C THR A 36 -13.64 0.17 1.02
N GLU A 37 -13.87 1.42 1.44
CA GLU A 37 -13.94 2.58 0.54
C GLU A 37 -12.60 2.93 -0.16
N ARG A 38 -11.47 2.56 0.44
CA ARG A 38 -10.13 2.83 -0.08
C ARG A 38 -9.70 1.78 -1.09
N LEU A 39 -10.18 0.55 -0.94
CA LEU A 39 -9.85 -0.58 -1.83
C LEU A 39 -10.19 -0.29 -3.30
N VAL A 40 -11.23 0.50 -3.55
CA VAL A 40 -11.68 0.87 -4.90
C VAL A 40 -11.02 2.14 -5.45
N LYS A 41 -10.23 2.86 -4.65
CA LYS A 41 -9.52 4.09 -5.06
C LYS A 41 -8.15 3.76 -5.65
N SER A 42 -7.63 4.66 -6.49
CA SER A 42 -6.24 4.54 -6.96
C SER A 42 -5.27 4.62 -5.78
N VAL A 43 -4.15 3.92 -5.85
CA VAL A 43 -3.12 3.94 -4.78
C VAL A 43 -2.67 5.37 -4.48
N SER A 44 -2.47 6.20 -5.50
CA SER A 44 -2.12 7.62 -5.37
C SER A 44 -3.21 8.44 -4.67
N ASP A 45 -4.49 8.18 -4.96
CA ASP A 45 -5.58 8.88 -4.30
C ASP A 45 -5.72 8.46 -2.84
N VAL A 46 -5.46 7.19 -2.50
CA VAL A 46 -5.41 6.74 -1.11
C VAL A 46 -4.28 7.45 -0.36
N VAL A 47 -3.09 7.52 -0.94
CA VAL A 47 -1.96 8.25 -0.32
C VAL A 47 -2.33 9.71 -0.08
N ARG A 48 -2.88 10.42 -1.07
CA ARG A 48 -3.36 11.81 -0.91
C ARG A 48 -4.44 11.93 0.15
N LEU A 49 -5.40 11.00 0.18
CA LEU A 49 -6.50 10.99 1.12
C LEU A 49 -6.03 10.86 2.57
N VAL A 50 -5.07 9.97 2.84
CA VAL A 50 -4.59 9.69 4.20
C VAL A 50 -3.56 10.72 4.66
N THR A 51 -2.61 11.09 3.79
CA THR A 51 -1.53 12.02 4.16
C THR A 51 -1.97 13.47 4.15
N LYS A 52 -3.06 13.81 3.44
CA LYS A 52 -3.48 15.20 3.15
C LYS A 52 -2.40 16.00 2.42
N ILE A 53 -1.42 15.34 1.82
CA ILE A 53 -0.33 15.95 1.08
C ILE A 53 -0.64 15.82 -0.41
N GLU A 54 -0.47 16.92 -1.15
CA GLU A 54 -0.40 16.85 -2.60
C GLU A 54 0.91 16.16 -2.99
N VAL A 55 0.79 14.96 -3.58
CA VAL A 55 1.95 14.25 -4.11
C VAL A 55 2.55 15.11 -5.24
N PRO A 56 3.82 15.57 -5.12
CA PRO A 56 4.39 16.49 -6.08
C PRO A 56 4.37 15.90 -7.49
N GLN A 57 4.02 16.71 -8.50
CA GLN A 57 3.87 16.24 -9.89
C GLN A 57 5.14 15.62 -10.49
N HIS A 58 6.32 15.90 -9.90
CA HIS A 58 7.60 15.33 -10.30
C HIS A 58 7.94 14.00 -9.61
N LEU A 59 7.22 13.65 -8.54
CA LEU A 59 7.39 12.41 -7.78
C LEU A 59 6.43 11.37 -8.33
N HIS A 60 6.90 10.54 -9.26
CA HIS A 60 6.11 9.46 -9.87
C HIS A 60 6.23 8.13 -9.11
N MET A 61 7.01 8.08 -8.03
CA MET A 61 7.27 6.83 -7.29
C MET A 61 6.84 6.98 -5.84
N LEU A 62 5.94 6.09 -5.41
CA LEU A 62 5.59 5.91 -4.01
C LEU A 62 6.37 4.73 -3.45
N GLU A 63 7.04 4.93 -2.33
CA GLU A 63 7.67 3.85 -1.57
C GLU A 63 6.76 3.49 -0.38
N MET A 64 6.21 2.28 -0.41
CA MET A 64 5.26 1.78 0.58
C MET A 64 5.85 0.58 1.32
N PHE A 65 5.50 0.42 2.59
CA PHE A 65 6.06 -0.61 3.45
C PHE A 65 4.94 -1.61 3.79
N PRO A 66 5.03 -2.87 3.35
CA PRO A 66 4.05 -3.90 3.67
C PRO A 66 4.41 -4.63 4.97
N SER A 67 3.38 -5.08 5.68
CA SER A 67 3.43 -6.18 6.65
C SER A 67 2.76 -7.40 6.02
N PHE A 68 3.39 -8.56 6.12
CA PHE A 68 2.89 -9.81 5.54
C PHE A 68 2.43 -10.78 6.63
N ALA A 69 1.38 -11.56 6.36
CA ALA A 69 0.89 -12.58 7.31
C ALA A 69 1.90 -13.72 7.49
N GLU A 70 2.66 -14.01 6.44
CA GLU A 70 3.64 -15.10 6.41
C GLU A 70 4.91 -14.77 7.21
N ASP A 71 5.07 -13.52 7.66
CA ASP A 71 6.34 -12.99 8.14
C ASP A 71 6.17 -12.09 9.36
N GLU A 72 5.28 -12.49 10.30
CA GLU A 72 4.97 -11.73 11.53
C GLU A 72 6.20 -11.32 12.36
N ASP A 73 7.37 -11.95 12.13
CA ASP A 73 8.64 -11.71 12.84
C ASP A 73 9.80 -11.16 11.97
N CYS A 74 9.58 -10.74 10.72
CA CYS A 74 10.68 -10.25 9.87
C CYS A 74 10.82 -8.73 9.86
N GLU A 75 11.96 -8.28 10.38
CA GLU A 75 12.31 -6.86 10.50
C GLU A 75 12.68 -6.21 9.15
N THR A 76 12.99 -7.00 8.12
CA THR A 76 13.60 -6.50 6.88
C THR A 76 12.88 -6.98 5.62
N VAL A 77 11.67 -6.49 5.41
CA VAL A 77 10.91 -6.70 4.18
C VAL A 77 11.20 -5.57 3.18
N PRO A 78 11.49 -5.85 1.89
CA PRO A 78 11.73 -4.80 0.92
C PRO A 78 10.46 -3.96 0.68
N PRO A 79 10.60 -2.64 0.45
CA PRO A 79 9.46 -1.79 0.19
C PRO A 79 8.85 -2.07 -1.20
N ILE A 80 7.54 -1.83 -1.31
CA ILE A 80 6.83 -1.80 -2.59
C ILE A 80 7.07 -0.43 -3.24
N ARG A 81 7.79 -0.42 -4.35
CA ARG A 81 7.98 0.77 -5.19
C ARG A 81 6.91 0.83 -6.26
N TYR A 82 5.96 1.73 -6.10
CA TYR A 82 4.82 1.91 -7.00
C TYR A 82 5.04 3.13 -7.89
N LEU A 83 5.30 2.87 -9.18
CA LEU A 83 5.40 3.91 -10.21
C LEU A 83 4.00 4.23 -10.74
N PHE A 84 3.60 5.50 -10.66
CA PHE A 84 2.31 5.98 -11.17
C PHE A 84 2.49 7.11 -12.18
N ARG A 85 1.66 7.08 -13.21
CA ARG A 85 1.62 8.08 -14.29
C ARG A 85 0.58 9.13 -13.99
#